data_AF-J2PLC6-F1
#
_entry.id   AF-J2PLC6-F1
#
_cell.length_a   1.000
_cell.length_b   1.000
_cell.length_c   1.000
_cell.angle_alpha   90.00
_cell.angle_beta   90.00
_cell.angle_gamma   90.00
#
_symmetry.space_group_name_H-M   'P 1'
#
loop_
_entity.id
_entity.type
_entity.pdbx_description
1 polymer ?
#
loop_
_entity_poly.entity_id
_entity_poly.type
_entity_poly.pdbx_seq_one_letter_code
_entity_poly.pdbx_strand_id
1 'polypeptide(L)'
;MKIMEHLHLEHFRQMEQLELQYYDAEFITPYQESYNWYLFRPDSVVAIEENGRIIAFMNLLPVKPHIYLQIAQGTFKDSLMTTADIEDLTTSPEQVYYFLSCVVVDQSYRKSPALRMMLHHYLDVLAHVEQSGCRIQSIIMDNITEA
;
A
#
# COMPACT_ATOMS: atom_id res chain seq x y z
N MET A 1 10.41 9.14 15.12
CA MET A 1 9.76 8.37 14.03
C MET A 1 10.37 6.97 13.93
N LYS A 2 9.56 5.92 13.75
CA LYS A 2 10.01 4.56 13.47
C LYS A 2 9.02 3.82 12.57
N ILE A 3 9.50 2.83 11.80
CA ILE A 3 8.61 1.90 11.10
C ILE A 3 7.93 1.00 12.14
N MET A 4 6.64 0.76 11.96
CA MET A 4 5.88 -0.19 12.78
C MET A 4 6.21 -1.63 12.37
N GLU A 5 6.65 -2.46 13.32
CA GLU A 5 6.93 -3.88 13.09
C GLU A 5 5.66 -4.72 12.97
N HIS A 6 4.62 -4.34 13.73
CA HIS A 6 3.32 -5.02 13.74
C HIS A 6 2.19 -4.00 13.68
N LEU A 7 1.22 -4.26 12.81
CA LEU A 7 0.03 -3.45 12.67
C LEU A 7 -1.20 -4.16 13.24
N HIS A 8 -2.08 -3.38 13.84
CA HIS A 8 -3.34 -3.83 14.42
C HIS A 8 -4.45 -2.94 13.89
N LEU A 9 -5.69 -3.41 13.99
CA LEU A 9 -6.86 -2.71 13.44
C LEU A 9 -6.94 -1.22 13.82
N GLU A 10 -6.52 -0.84 15.03
CA GLU A 10 -6.51 0.56 15.46
C GLU A 10 -5.55 1.43 14.64
N HIS A 11 -4.40 0.89 14.21
CA HIS A 11 -3.48 1.61 13.35
C HIS A 11 -4.12 1.90 11.99
N PHE A 12 -4.90 0.97 11.43
CA PHE A 12 -5.63 1.17 10.19
C PHE A 12 -6.71 2.24 10.32
N ARG A 13 -7.39 2.30 11.48
CA ARG A 13 -8.31 3.41 11.76
C ARG A 13 -7.56 4.75 11.77
N GLN A 14 -6.37 4.83 12.39
CA GLN A 14 -5.55 6.04 12.34
C GLN A 14 -5.11 6.41 10.91
N MET A 15 -4.78 5.42 10.08
CA MET A 15 -4.40 5.63 8.68
C MET A 15 -5.57 6.21 7.86
N GLU A 16 -6.76 5.63 7.97
CA GLU A 16 -7.97 6.16 7.32
C GLU A 16 -8.26 7.61 7.75
N GLN A 17 -8.18 7.90 9.06
CA GLN A 17 -8.35 9.28 9.56
C GLN A 17 -7.26 10.25 9.08
N LEU A 18 -6.07 9.74 8.76
CA LEU A 18 -5.00 10.52 8.16
C LEU A 18 -5.26 10.76 6.66
N GLU A 19 -5.74 9.75 5.94
CA GLU A 19 -6.13 9.84 4.52
C GLU A 19 -7.27 10.83 4.29
N LEU A 20 -8.30 10.82 5.16
CA LEU A 20 -9.46 11.71 5.11
C LEU A 20 -9.11 13.21 5.21
N GLN A 21 -7.87 13.54 5.56
CA GLN A 21 -7.38 14.92 5.55
C GLN A 21 -6.96 15.39 4.15
N TYR A 22 -6.79 14.47 3.20
CA TYR A 22 -6.23 14.72 1.86
C TYR A 22 -7.11 14.24 0.72
N TYR A 23 -7.93 13.21 0.93
CA TYR A 23 -8.81 12.64 -0.09
C TYR A 23 -10.27 12.62 0.37
N ASP A 24 -11.19 12.70 -0.58
CA ASP A 24 -12.60 12.49 -0.32
C ASP A 24 -12.88 11.02 0.04
N ALA A 25 -13.84 10.80 0.93
CA ALA A 25 -14.16 9.47 1.47
C ALA A 25 -14.51 8.42 0.40
N GLU A 26 -14.98 8.83 -0.78
CA GLU A 26 -15.30 7.90 -1.87
C GLU A 26 -14.07 7.23 -2.51
N PHE A 27 -12.90 7.84 -2.34
CA PHE A 27 -11.61 7.34 -2.85
C PHE A 27 -10.82 6.56 -1.81
N ILE A 28 -11.31 6.49 -0.57
CA ILE A 28 -10.61 5.87 0.55
C ILE A 28 -11.13 4.44 0.73
N THR A 29 -10.20 3.49 0.81
CA THR A 29 -10.52 2.13 1.22
C THR A 29 -10.87 2.11 2.70
N PRO A 30 -12.01 1.51 3.10
CA PRO A 30 -12.37 1.39 4.52
C PRO A 30 -11.27 0.69 5.32
N TYR A 31 -11.01 1.19 6.55
CA TYR A 31 -9.90 0.69 7.36
C TYR A 31 -9.93 -0.82 7.63
N GLN A 32 -11.12 -1.44 7.72
CA GLN A 32 -11.25 -2.89 7.88
C GLN A 32 -10.71 -3.64 6.68
N GLU A 33 -10.97 -3.16 5.46
CA GLU A 33 -10.53 -3.85 4.25
C GLU A 33 -9.02 -3.68 4.07
N SER A 34 -8.48 -2.48 4.34
CA SER A 34 -7.02 -2.30 4.39
C SER A 34 -6.36 -3.20 5.45
N TYR A 35 -7.00 -3.41 6.60
CA TYR A 35 -6.51 -4.38 7.59
C TYR A 35 -6.59 -5.82 7.08
N ASN A 36 -7.63 -6.19 6.34
CA ASN A 36 -7.73 -7.51 5.69
C ASN A 36 -6.59 -7.72 4.68
N TRP A 37 -6.21 -6.69 3.93
CA TRP A 37 -5.05 -6.75 3.04
C TRP A 37 -3.77 -7.05 3.80
N TYR A 38 -3.53 -6.38 4.93
CA TYR A 38 -2.38 -6.64 5.79
C TYR A 38 -2.39 -8.06 6.37
N LEU A 39 -3.55 -8.56 6.80
CA LEU A 39 -3.66 -9.93 7.29
C LEU A 39 -3.36 -10.97 6.19
N PHE A 40 -3.80 -10.70 4.97
CA PHE A 40 -3.53 -11.55 3.81
C PHE A 40 -2.07 -11.47 3.36
N ARG A 41 -1.51 -10.26 3.34
CA ARG A 41 -0.15 -9.95 2.88
C ARG A 41 0.52 -8.95 3.83
N PRO A 42 1.24 -9.40 4.88
CA PRO A 42 1.75 -8.54 5.95
C PRO A 42 2.77 -7.47 5.56
N ASP A 43 3.45 -7.63 4.42
CA ASP A 43 4.38 -6.65 3.88
C ASP A 43 3.71 -5.67 2.89
N SER A 44 2.39 -5.74 2.70
CA SER A 44 1.67 -4.86 1.77
C SER A 44 1.45 -3.45 2.32
N VAL A 45 1.56 -3.26 3.63
CA VAL A 45 1.30 -1.98 4.31
C VAL A 45 2.47 -1.65 5.23
N VAL A 46 3.07 -0.48 5.02
CA VAL A 46 4.10 0.08 5.90
C VAL A 46 3.59 1.35 6.53
N ALA A 47 3.82 1.53 7.83
CA ALA A 47 3.45 2.74 8.54
C ALA A 47 4.58 3.26 9.42
N ILE A 48 4.65 4.57 9.54
CA ILE A 48 5.59 5.30 10.39
C ILE A 48 4.83 5.85 11.60
N GLU A 49 5.35 5.57 12.78
CA GLU A 49 4.83 6.06 14.04
C GLU A 49 5.77 7.09 14.67
N GLU A 50 5.18 8.11 15.28
CA GLU A 50 5.85 8.97 16.24
C GLU A 50 4.93 9.39 17.40
N ASN A 51 5.43 9.26 18.63
CA ASN A 51 4.74 9.58 19.88
C ASN A 51 3.36 8.88 20.04
N GLY A 52 3.26 7.63 19.63
CA GLY A 52 2.07 6.78 19.70
C GLY A 52 1.07 6.99 18.56
N ARG A 53 1.41 7.79 17.55
CA ARG A 53 0.51 8.15 16.44
C ARG A 53 1.12 7.77 15.09
N ILE A 54 0.29 7.22 14.20
CA ILE A 54 0.67 7.05 12.78
C ILE A 54 0.75 8.42 12.11
N ILE A 55 1.92 8.74 11.56
CA ILE A 55 2.21 10.02 10.89
C ILE A 55 2.42 9.87 9.39
N ALA A 56 2.63 8.65 8.90
CA ALA A 56 2.76 8.34 7.49
C ALA A 56 2.46 6.86 7.26
N PHE A 57 1.97 6.53 6.08
CA PHE A 57 1.85 5.15 5.64
C PHE A 57 1.89 5.07 4.11
N MET A 58 2.13 3.87 3.62
CA MET A 58 2.15 3.56 2.20
C MET A 58 1.64 2.12 2.02
N ASN A 59 0.91 1.90 0.93
CA ASN A 59 0.36 0.60 0.56
C ASN A 59 0.90 0.17 -0.80
N LEU A 60 1.54 -0.99 -0.88
CA LEU A 60 2.05 -1.60 -2.10
C LEU A 60 1.61 -3.06 -2.16
N LEU A 61 0.73 -3.37 -3.09
CA LEU A 61 0.04 -4.65 -3.14
C LEU A 61 0.41 -5.40 -4.42
N PRO A 62 0.79 -6.69 -4.35
CA PRO A 62 0.84 -7.52 -5.55
C PRO A 62 -0.60 -7.76 -6.00
N VAL A 63 -0.92 -7.47 -7.25
CA VAL A 63 -2.28 -7.56 -7.79
C VAL A 63 -2.36 -8.58 -8.90
N LYS A 64 -3.53 -9.20 -9.05
CA LYS A 64 -3.78 -10.13 -10.14
C LYS A 64 -3.65 -9.42 -11.50
N PRO A 65 -3.22 -10.12 -12.57
CA PRO A 65 -2.98 -9.48 -13.87
C PRO A 65 -4.19 -8.71 -14.44
N HIS A 66 -5.42 -9.21 -14.24
CA HIS A 66 -6.62 -8.53 -14.72
C HIS A 66 -6.91 -7.23 -13.96
N ILE A 67 -6.54 -7.15 -12.68
CA ILE A 67 -6.67 -5.94 -11.85
C ILE A 67 -5.66 -4.89 -12.32
N TYR A 68 -4.40 -5.30 -12.56
CA TYR A 68 -3.39 -4.42 -13.16
C TYR A 68 -3.88 -3.80 -14.48
N LEU A 69 -4.51 -4.60 -15.35
CA LEU A 69 -5.06 -4.10 -16.62
C LEU A 69 -6.20 -3.09 -16.41
N GLN A 70 -7.07 -3.30 -15.43
CA GLN A 70 -8.15 -2.36 -15.11
C GLN A 70 -7.60 -1.02 -14.61
N ILE A 71 -6.57 -1.06 -13.76
CA ILE A 71 -5.88 0.15 -13.27
C ILE A 71 -5.22 0.89 -14.43
N ALA A 72 -4.48 0.17 -15.29
CA ALA A 72 -3.83 0.77 -16.47
C ALA A 72 -4.82 1.41 -17.46
N GLN A 73 -6.09 1.00 -17.43
CA GLN A 73 -7.17 1.54 -18.25
C GLN A 73 -7.98 2.64 -17.56
N GLY A 74 -7.68 2.96 -16.29
CA GLY A 74 -8.46 3.92 -15.49
C GLY A 74 -9.89 3.45 -15.21
N THR A 75 -10.11 2.13 -15.16
CA THR A 75 -11.44 1.53 -14.93
C THR A 75 -11.56 0.85 -13.57
N PHE A 76 -10.46 0.77 -12.83
CA PHE A 76 -10.44 0.23 -11.48
C PHE A 76 -10.84 1.31 -10.48
N LYS A 77 -11.49 0.89 -9.39
CA LYS A 77 -11.82 1.78 -8.27
C LYS A 77 -11.15 1.23 -7.02
N ASP A 78 -10.10 1.91 -6.57
CA ASP A 78 -9.24 1.47 -5.47
C ASP A 78 -10.01 1.26 -4.17
N SER A 79 -11.02 2.10 -3.91
CA SER A 79 -11.89 1.98 -2.73
C SER A 79 -12.75 0.70 -2.71
N LEU A 80 -12.86 -0.01 -3.84
CA LEU A 80 -13.57 -1.29 -3.96
C LEU A 80 -12.63 -2.50 -3.96
N MET A 81 -11.31 -2.29 -3.91
CA MET A 81 -10.34 -3.39 -3.89
C MET A 81 -10.52 -4.27 -2.66
N THR A 82 -10.44 -5.57 -2.85
CA THR A 82 -10.53 -6.57 -1.77
C THR A 82 -9.34 -7.52 -1.78
N THR A 83 -9.21 -8.34 -0.73
CA THR A 83 -8.23 -9.44 -0.73
C THR A 83 -8.35 -10.40 -1.92
N ALA A 84 -9.53 -10.51 -2.56
CA ALA A 84 -9.71 -11.33 -3.75
C ALA A 84 -8.96 -10.80 -4.99
N ASP A 85 -8.53 -9.53 -4.97
CA ASP A 85 -7.82 -8.86 -6.06
C ASP A 85 -6.29 -8.93 -5.89
N ILE A 86 -5.83 -9.31 -4.69
CA ILE A 86 -4.42 -9.46 -4.33
C ILE A 86 -3.88 -10.79 -4.88
N GLU A 87 -2.67 -10.76 -5.43
CA GLU A 87 -1.96 -11.95 -5.90
C GLU A 87 -1.34 -12.70 -4.71
N ASP A 88 -1.51 -14.03 -4.71
CA ASP A 88 -0.93 -14.89 -3.67
C ASP A 88 0.47 -15.33 -4.07
N LEU A 89 1.49 -14.68 -3.50
CA LEU A 89 2.89 -15.01 -3.83
C LEU A 89 3.33 -16.38 -3.29
N THR A 90 2.55 -17.05 -2.42
CA THR A 90 2.88 -18.40 -1.95
C THR A 90 2.72 -19.46 -3.04
N THR A 91 1.99 -19.15 -4.12
CA THR A 91 1.89 -20.02 -5.30
C THR A 91 3.09 -19.90 -6.23
N SER A 92 4.08 -19.07 -5.89
CA SER A 92 5.30 -18.81 -6.67
C SER A 92 5.01 -18.45 -8.14
N PRO A 93 4.26 -17.38 -8.42
CA PRO A 93 4.02 -16.95 -9.79
C PRO A 93 5.33 -16.58 -10.48
N GLU A 94 5.45 -16.89 -11.78
CA GLU A 94 6.64 -16.52 -12.58
C GLU A 94 6.82 -15.00 -12.67
N GLN A 95 5.72 -14.25 -12.68
CA GLN A 95 5.70 -12.80 -12.77
C GLN A 95 4.61 -12.19 -11.89
N VAL A 96 4.86 -10.99 -11.38
CA VAL A 96 3.93 -10.25 -10.53
C VAL A 96 3.83 -8.79 -10.98
N TYR A 97 2.64 -8.22 -10.83
CA TYR A 97 2.37 -6.80 -11.00
C TYR A 97 2.05 -6.19 -9.64
N TYR A 98 2.55 -4.99 -9.39
CA TYR A 98 2.32 -4.28 -8.15
C TYR A 98 1.50 -3.03 -8.36
N PHE A 99 0.66 -2.73 -7.38
CA PHE A 99 -0.12 -1.52 -7.30
C PHE A 99 0.28 -0.71 -6.05
N LEU A 100 0.82 0.49 -6.27
CA LEU A 100 1.07 1.47 -5.22
C LEU A 100 -0.24 2.23 -4.96
N SER A 101 -1.04 1.69 -4.04
CA SER A 101 -2.42 2.15 -3.78
C SER A 101 -2.47 3.47 -3.02
N CYS A 102 -1.52 3.71 -2.12
CA CYS A 102 -1.53 4.92 -1.31
C CYS A 102 -0.13 5.32 -0.87
N VAL A 103 0.10 6.63 -0.84
CA VAL A 103 1.23 7.26 -0.16
C VAL A 103 0.71 8.47 0.63
N VAL A 104 0.81 8.43 1.95
CA VAL A 104 0.41 9.55 2.81
C VAL A 104 1.47 9.87 3.83
N VAL A 105 1.80 11.17 3.94
CA VAL A 105 2.64 11.74 4.99
C VAL A 105 1.91 12.95 5.55
N ASP A 106 1.66 12.94 6.86
CA ASP A 106 1.08 14.07 7.58
C ASP A 106 1.81 15.38 7.23
N GLN A 107 1.05 16.45 6.99
CA GLN A 107 1.58 17.72 6.52
C GLN A 107 2.72 18.26 7.38
N SER A 108 2.64 18.09 8.70
CA SER A 108 3.67 18.54 9.65
C SER A 108 4.97 17.73 9.57
N TYR A 109 4.90 16.54 8.96
CA TYR A 109 6.00 15.61 8.76
C TYR A 109 6.51 15.56 7.32
N ARG A 110 5.96 16.38 6.42
CA ARG A 110 6.51 16.51 5.06
C ARG A 110 7.92 17.07 5.11
N LYS A 111 8.77 16.64 4.16
CA LYS A 111 10.23 16.89 4.15
C LYS A 111 11.01 16.24 5.30
N SER A 112 10.37 15.39 6.10
CA SER A 112 11.07 14.47 6.99
C SER A 112 11.56 13.23 6.23
N PRO A 113 12.36 12.36 6.86
CA PRO A 113 12.75 11.07 6.28
C PRO A 113 11.61 10.06 6.07
N ALA A 114 10.37 10.31 6.52
CA ALA A 114 9.29 9.32 6.53
C ALA A 114 9.05 8.64 5.17
N LEU A 115 8.91 9.41 4.08
CA LEU A 115 8.75 8.85 2.74
C LEU A 115 9.93 7.97 2.34
N ARG A 116 11.16 8.42 2.59
CA ARG A 116 12.37 7.66 2.27
C ARG A 116 12.43 6.33 3.04
N MET A 117 11.99 6.33 4.30
CA MET A 117 11.93 5.11 5.11
C MET A 117 10.96 4.09 4.53
N MET A 118 9.76 4.51 4.12
CA MET A 118 8.77 3.63 3.48
C MET A 118 9.24 3.12 2.11
N LEU A 119 9.87 3.97 1.30
CA LEU A 119 10.42 3.56 0.01
C LEU A 119 11.54 2.52 0.16
N HIS A 120 12.48 2.72 1.08
CA HIS A 120 13.52 1.71 1.32
C HIS A 120 12.93 0.39 1.83
N HIS A 121 11.93 0.43 2.70
CA HIS A 121 11.23 -0.77 3.14
C HIS A 121 10.67 -1.56 1.96
N TYR A 122 9.99 -0.90 1.01
CA TYR A 122 9.47 -1.59 -0.16
C TYR A 122 10.54 -2.03 -1.15
N LEU A 123 11.64 -1.30 -1.30
CA LEU A 123 12.78 -1.80 -2.08
C LEU A 123 13.31 -3.12 -1.51
N ASP A 124 13.38 -3.24 -0.19
CA ASP A 124 13.77 -4.51 0.45
C ASP A 124 12.72 -5.60 0.18
N VAL A 125 11.43 -5.31 0.35
CA VAL A 125 10.33 -6.26 0.05
C VAL A 125 10.41 -6.77 -1.39
N LEU A 126 10.54 -5.86 -2.35
CA LEU A 126 10.63 -6.17 -3.78
C LEU A 126 11.88 -7.00 -4.09
N ALA A 127 13.02 -6.69 -3.47
CA ALA A 127 14.23 -7.49 -3.62
C ALA A 127 14.06 -8.93 -3.10
N HIS A 128 13.35 -9.12 -1.98
CA HIS A 128 13.04 -10.47 -1.47
C HIS A 128 12.12 -11.24 -2.42
N VAL A 129 11.17 -10.57 -3.06
CA VAL A 129 10.29 -11.17 -4.07
C VAL A 129 11.10 -11.62 -5.28
N GLU A 130 12.01 -10.79 -5.80
CA GLU A 130 12.88 -11.19 -6.92
C GLU A 130 13.82 -12.35 -6.55
N GLN A 131 14.35 -12.36 -5.33
CA GLN A 131 15.19 -13.46 -4.82
C GLN A 131 14.44 -14.80 -4.73
N SER A 132 13.10 -14.77 -4.60
CA SER A 132 12.28 -15.98 -4.64
C SER A 132 12.13 -16.59 -6.05
N GLY A 133 12.64 -15.91 -7.08
CA GLY A 133 12.51 -16.31 -8.49
C GLY A 133 11.30 -15.71 -9.21
N CYS A 134 10.48 -14.91 -8.52
CA CYS A 134 9.36 -14.18 -9.11
C CYS A 134 9.85 -12.89 -9.78
N ARG A 135 9.51 -12.67 -11.05
CA ARG A 135 9.88 -11.44 -11.75
C ARG A 135 8.86 -10.33 -11.47
N ILE A 136 9.32 -9.19 -10.98
CA ILE A 136 8.49 -7.99 -10.89
C ILE A 136 8.37 -7.38 -12.30
N GLN A 137 7.17 -7.44 -12.87
CA GLN A 137 6.95 -7.00 -14.25
C GLN A 137 6.67 -5.50 -14.33
N SER A 138 5.92 -4.94 -13.37
CA SER A 138 5.58 -3.53 -13.33
C SER A 138 5.09 -3.12 -11.93
N ILE A 139 5.24 -1.83 -11.61
CA ILE A 139 4.59 -1.17 -10.48
C ILE A 139 3.77 -0.03 -11.09
N ILE A 140 2.46 -0.04 -10.85
CA ILE A 140 1.54 1.01 -11.30
C ILE A 140 0.99 1.79 -10.11
N MET A 141 0.65 3.05 -10.33
CA MET A 141 -0.14 3.87 -9.42
C MET A 141 -1.26 4.53 -10.22
N ASP A 142 -2.38 4.80 -9.57
CA ASP A 142 -3.41 5.68 -10.11
C ASP A 142 -3.31 7.05 -9.41
N ASN A 143 -3.53 8.11 -10.16
CA ASN A 143 -3.55 9.48 -9.65
C ASN A 143 -4.96 10.03 -9.82
N ILE A 144 -5.64 10.29 -8.70
CA ILE A 144 -6.98 10.90 -8.69
C ILE A 144 -6.92 12.40 -9.06
N THR A 145 -5.74 13.01 -9.02
CA THR A 145 -5.50 14.39 -9.44
C THR A 145 -4.84 14.45 -10.81
N GLU A 146 -5.28 15.37 -11.69
CA GLU A 146 -4.58 15.66 -12.95
C GLU A 146 -3.07 15.90 -12.71
N ALA A 147 -2.24 15.30 -13.57
CA ALA A 147 -0.78 15.34 -13.50
C ALA A 147 -0.18 16.61 -14.14
#